data_AF-A0AA93DKD4-F1
#
_entry.id   AF-A0AA93DKD4-F1
#
_cell.length_a   1.000
_cell.length_b   1.000
_cell.length_c   1.000
_cell.angle_alpha   90.00
_cell.angle_beta   90.00
_cell.angle_gamma   90.00
#
_symmetry.space_group_name_H-M   'P 1'
#
loop_
_entity.id
_entity.type
_entity.pdbx_description
1 polymer ?
#
loop_
_entity_poly.entity_id
_entity_poly.type
_entity_poly.pdbx_seq_one_letter_code
_entity_poly.pdbx_strand_id
1 'polypeptide(L)'
;MHYLKKIEENIFYTRRKIDYLMKTREEELIRFYNAHLRSNYVNYPLPEESQILSDAILQSFATLIDYYFIWVALKLGCEIESIKEVQYNSFSDRKFIHTYSEIKKIQFNDFGEVKKEIENELVKISGLECSEIDISRYWSFICKYAICSEMKKWGRDFKNLIQETESDCDNIVNDKVYQYYHYLSFFFCYSCGLEGARYNIYFSLNNYLKHNTVPNILPKVLTFDEERRIYSYFEIKNDYSYFLRDGLLKDILLCDFEKLKTTLDSKSLYKKREIEHEEVYEDPLSFHNLISVDVKNGHFNESDGLLFFFIDGVSFVKTKTSILIDAHYSLNKTTNDVFDRIESCMKLKFHDDED
;
A
#
# COMPACT_ATOMS: atom_id res chain seq x y z
N MET A 1 14.44 -14.39 -23.24
CA MET A 1 15.41 -14.77 -22.17
C MET A 1 16.41 -13.66 -21.79
N HIS A 2 17.09 -12.98 -22.74
CA HIS A 2 18.11 -11.96 -22.42
C HIS A 2 17.57 -10.74 -21.63
N TYR A 3 16.39 -10.22 -21.99
CA TYR A 3 15.78 -9.06 -21.31
C TYR A 3 15.35 -9.35 -19.88
N LEU A 4 14.80 -10.52 -19.62
CA LEU A 4 14.34 -10.92 -18.28
C LEU A 4 15.50 -10.85 -17.28
N LYS A 5 16.64 -11.48 -17.62
CA LYS A 5 17.85 -11.45 -16.80
C LYS A 5 18.36 -10.03 -16.54
N LYS A 6 18.33 -9.15 -17.55
CA LYS A 6 18.73 -7.74 -17.40
C LYS A 6 17.80 -6.98 -16.43
N ILE A 7 16.51 -7.25 -16.47
CA ILE A 7 15.55 -6.66 -15.51
C ILE A 7 15.80 -7.19 -14.10
N GLU A 8 16.10 -8.47 -13.93
CA GLU A 8 16.48 -9.03 -12.63
C GLU A 8 17.75 -8.34 -12.07
N GLU A 9 18.77 -8.18 -12.90
CA GLU A 9 19.99 -7.43 -12.55
C GLU A 9 19.68 -5.99 -12.11
N ASN A 10 18.74 -5.32 -12.79
CA ASN A 10 18.28 -3.97 -12.42
C ASN A 10 17.52 -3.94 -11.08
N ILE A 11 16.68 -4.94 -10.79
CA ILE A 11 15.98 -5.10 -9.50
C ILE A 11 17.02 -5.21 -8.37
N PHE A 12 17.99 -6.13 -8.49
CA PHE A 12 19.02 -6.33 -7.48
C PHE A 12 19.99 -5.15 -7.36
N TYR A 13 20.30 -4.45 -8.46
CA TYR A 13 21.05 -3.21 -8.41
C TYR A 13 20.30 -2.11 -7.65
N THR A 14 19.00 -1.97 -7.93
CA THR A 14 18.15 -0.96 -7.26
C THR A 14 18.03 -1.24 -5.77
N ARG A 15 17.91 -2.52 -5.36
CA ARG A 15 18.00 -2.92 -3.94
C ARG A 15 19.30 -2.44 -3.29
N ARG A 16 20.46 -2.78 -3.88
CA ARG A 16 21.77 -2.37 -3.33
C ARG A 16 21.91 -0.85 -3.20
N LYS A 17 21.35 -0.10 -4.16
CA LYS A 17 21.30 1.37 -4.11
C LYS A 17 20.46 1.85 -2.92
N ILE A 18 19.28 1.28 -2.73
CA ILE A 18 18.42 1.58 -1.58
C ILE A 18 19.14 1.28 -0.26
N ASP A 19 19.75 0.09 -0.12
CA ASP A 19 20.46 -0.32 1.09
C ASP A 19 21.59 0.67 1.44
N TYR A 20 22.35 1.09 0.42
CA TYR A 20 23.39 2.12 0.57
C TYR A 20 22.81 3.45 1.06
N LEU A 21 21.75 3.95 0.41
CA LEU A 21 21.10 5.21 0.80
C LEU A 21 20.53 5.16 2.22
N MET A 22 19.91 4.05 2.60
CA MET A 22 19.36 3.84 3.95
C MET A 22 20.46 3.85 5.01
N LYS A 23 21.56 3.15 4.76
CA LYS A 23 22.71 3.13 5.67
C LYS A 23 23.33 4.52 5.82
N THR A 24 23.56 5.23 4.71
CA THR A 24 24.10 6.60 4.75
C THR A 24 23.19 7.53 5.53
N ARG A 25 21.86 7.42 5.33
CA ARG A 25 20.88 8.22 6.06
C ARG A 25 20.88 7.90 7.55
N GLU A 26 20.97 6.63 7.92
CA GLU A 26 21.04 6.21 9.32
C GLU A 26 22.28 6.79 10.01
N GLU A 27 23.45 6.74 9.36
CA GLU A 27 24.68 7.34 9.88
C GLU A 27 24.54 8.85 10.09
N GLU A 28 23.92 9.58 9.16
CA GLU A 28 23.66 11.02 9.30
C GLU A 28 22.66 11.33 10.41
N LEU A 29 21.57 10.57 10.51
CA LEU A 29 20.58 10.73 11.59
C LEU A 29 21.19 10.47 12.96
N ILE A 30 22.03 9.44 13.11
CA ILE A 30 22.75 9.16 14.36
C ILE A 30 23.67 10.33 14.74
N ARG A 31 24.42 10.89 13.78
CA ARG A 31 25.25 12.08 14.03
C ARG A 31 24.41 13.26 14.47
N PHE A 32 23.30 13.51 13.77
CA PHE A 32 22.36 14.58 14.08
C PHE A 32 21.77 14.42 15.49
N TYR A 33 21.24 13.25 15.83
CA TYR A 33 20.66 12.99 17.15
C TYR A 33 21.68 13.11 18.28
N ASN A 34 22.90 12.61 18.07
CA ASN A 34 23.99 12.76 19.05
C ASN A 34 24.39 14.23 19.26
N ALA A 35 24.40 15.04 18.20
CA ALA A 35 24.62 16.48 18.32
C ALA A 35 23.46 17.16 19.07
N HIS A 36 22.22 16.79 18.75
CA HIS A 36 21.01 17.36 19.35
C HIS A 36 20.90 17.04 20.84
N LEU A 37 21.12 15.78 21.24
CA LEU A 37 21.12 15.33 22.66
C LEU A 37 22.21 16.00 23.50
N ARG A 38 23.30 16.47 22.88
CA ARG A 38 24.39 17.20 23.55
C ARG A 38 24.15 18.70 23.63
N SER A 39 23.12 19.22 22.97
CA SER A 39 22.79 20.65 22.93
C SER A 39 21.51 20.93 23.73
N ASN A 40 21.46 22.01 24.50
CA ASN A 40 20.23 22.47 25.16
C ASN A 40 19.22 23.13 24.19
N TYR A 41 19.44 23.01 22.87
CA TYR A 41 18.64 23.67 21.84
C TYR A 41 17.55 22.72 21.31
N VAL A 42 16.30 23.16 21.39
CA VAL A 42 15.11 22.30 21.18
C VAL A 42 14.72 22.13 19.70
N ASN A 43 15.23 22.95 18.77
CA ASN A 43 14.81 22.92 17.37
C ASN A 43 15.97 23.12 16.40
N TYR A 44 16.71 22.06 16.09
CA TYR A 44 17.57 22.05 14.92
C TYR A 44 16.76 21.46 13.75
N PRO A 45 16.68 22.13 12.59
CA PRO A 45 16.12 21.49 11.40
C PRO A 45 16.96 20.23 11.09
N LEU A 46 16.31 19.20 10.53
CA LEU A 46 17.05 18.04 10.02
C LEU A 46 18.07 18.51 8.97
N PRO A 47 19.24 17.86 8.86
CA PRO A 47 20.22 18.18 7.84
C PRO A 47 19.61 18.06 6.44
N GLU A 48 19.95 18.97 5.54
CA GLU A 48 19.50 18.93 4.14
C GLU A 48 19.84 17.58 3.49
N GLU A 49 20.97 16.97 3.87
CA GLU A 49 21.35 15.64 3.42
C GLU A 49 20.31 14.57 3.78
N SER A 50 19.64 14.67 4.94
CA SER A 50 18.60 13.70 5.33
C SER A 50 17.35 13.79 4.46
N GLN A 51 17.00 14.99 3.99
CA GLN A 51 15.94 15.19 3.00
C GLN A 51 16.34 14.54 1.67
N ILE A 52 17.51 14.90 1.14
CA ILE A 52 18.03 14.40 -0.15
C ILE A 52 18.08 12.87 -0.16
N LEU A 53 18.59 12.26 0.92
CA LEU A 53 18.70 10.81 1.03
C LEU A 53 17.32 10.15 1.08
N SER A 54 16.35 10.73 1.79
CA SER A 54 15.01 10.18 1.88
C SER A 54 14.24 10.29 0.55
N ASP A 55 14.40 11.39 -0.18
CA ASP A 55 13.84 11.56 -1.52
C ASP A 55 14.48 10.55 -2.50
N ALA A 56 15.80 10.36 -2.41
CA ALA A 56 16.51 9.36 -3.21
C ALA A 56 16.07 7.92 -2.90
N ILE A 57 15.74 7.62 -1.63
CA ILE A 57 15.17 6.32 -1.21
C ILE A 57 13.79 6.15 -1.83
N LEU A 58 12.88 7.11 -1.69
CA LEU A 58 11.52 7.05 -2.24
C LEU A 58 11.52 6.89 -3.76
N GLN A 59 12.38 7.63 -4.46
CA GLN A 59 12.51 7.52 -5.90
C GLN A 59 13.07 6.16 -6.32
N SER A 60 14.07 5.64 -5.59
CA SER A 60 14.62 4.30 -5.86
C SER A 60 13.61 3.20 -5.54
N PHE A 61 12.79 3.36 -4.50
CA PHE A 61 11.69 2.46 -4.14
C PHE A 61 10.64 2.40 -5.26
N ALA A 62 10.22 3.55 -5.80
CA ALA A 62 9.30 3.57 -6.94
C ALA A 62 9.90 2.90 -8.19
N THR A 63 11.19 3.14 -8.48
CA THR A 63 11.89 2.49 -9.58
C THR A 63 12.02 0.98 -9.39
N LEU A 64 12.21 0.49 -8.15
CA LEU A 64 12.22 -0.94 -7.84
C LEU A 64 10.88 -1.59 -8.20
N ILE A 65 9.76 -0.96 -7.82
CA ILE A 65 8.42 -1.44 -8.14
C ILE A 65 8.20 -1.44 -9.65
N ASP A 66 8.58 -0.38 -10.36
CA ASP A 66 8.46 -0.33 -11.82
C ASP A 66 9.24 -1.48 -12.49
N TYR A 67 10.49 -1.74 -12.09
CA TYR A 67 11.25 -2.88 -12.63
C TYR A 67 10.60 -4.22 -12.31
N TYR A 68 10.02 -4.38 -11.13
CA TYR A 68 9.32 -5.60 -10.78
C TYR A 68 8.06 -5.81 -11.62
N PHE A 69 7.27 -4.77 -11.88
CA PHE A 69 6.11 -4.88 -12.75
C PHE A 69 6.51 -5.22 -14.20
N ILE A 70 7.63 -4.68 -14.71
CA ILE A 70 8.20 -5.11 -16.01
C ILE A 70 8.54 -6.60 -15.97
N TRP A 71 9.22 -7.05 -14.90
CA TRP A 71 9.57 -8.46 -14.74
C TRP A 71 8.32 -9.36 -14.76
N VAL A 72 7.27 -8.99 -14.04
CA VAL A 72 5.99 -9.73 -14.03
C VAL A 72 5.36 -9.77 -15.42
N ALA A 73 5.29 -8.64 -16.13
CA ALA A 73 4.74 -8.59 -17.49
C ALA A 73 5.50 -9.54 -18.45
N LEU A 74 6.83 -9.53 -18.39
CA LEU A 74 7.69 -10.43 -19.18
C LEU A 74 7.49 -11.89 -18.79
N LYS A 75 7.39 -12.21 -17.49
CA LYS A 75 7.10 -13.57 -17.01
C LYS A 75 5.76 -14.11 -17.46
N LEU A 76 4.76 -13.23 -17.59
CA LEU A 76 3.45 -13.59 -18.13
C LEU A 76 3.45 -13.71 -19.66
N GLY A 77 4.59 -13.47 -20.32
CA GLY A 77 4.76 -13.62 -21.78
C GLY A 77 4.36 -12.38 -22.58
N CYS A 78 4.41 -11.19 -21.99
CA CYS A 78 4.27 -9.94 -22.75
C CYS A 78 5.57 -9.63 -23.50
N GLU A 79 5.45 -9.08 -24.71
CA GLU A 79 6.59 -8.59 -25.48
C GLU A 79 7.08 -7.27 -24.90
N ILE A 80 8.38 -7.02 -24.88
CA ILE A 80 8.93 -5.81 -24.23
C ILE A 80 8.43 -4.54 -24.93
N GLU A 81 8.23 -4.61 -26.24
CA GLU A 81 7.70 -3.53 -27.08
C GLU A 81 6.21 -3.25 -26.82
N SER A 82 5.47 -4.22 -26.25
CA SER A 82 4.04 -4.08 -25.97
C SER A 82 3.77 -3.42 -24.62
N ILE A 83 4.77 -3.35 -23.73
CA ILE A 83 4.67 -2.77 -22.39
C ILE A 83 4.69 -1.23 -22.52
N LYS A 84 3.50 -0.62 -22.59
CA LYS A 84 3.33 0.83 -22.76
C LYS A 84 3.32 1.61 -21.45
N GLU A 85 2.87 0.97 -20.37
CA GLU A 85 2.72 1.59 -19.07
C GLU A 85 3.00 0.58 -17.96
N VAL A 86 3.86 0.96 -17.02
CA VAL A 86 4.30 0.11 -15.90
C VAL A 86 4.07 0.81 -14.56
N GLN A 87 3.33 1.92 -14.55
CA GLN A 87 3.10 2.66 -13.33
C GLN A 87 2.28 1.80 -12.37
N TYR A 88 2.83 1.60 -11.17
CA TYR A 88 2.09 0.99 -10.08
C TYR A 88 0.79 1.78 -9.87
N ASN A 89 -0.34 1.09 -10.06
CA ASN A 89 -1.65 1.56 -9.69
C ASN A 89 -2.21 0.54 -8.71
N SER A 90 -2.28 0.91 -7.43
CA SER A 90 -2.88 0.04 -6.41
C SER A 90 -4.26 -0.43 -6.86
N PHE A 91 -4.52 -1.73 -6.77
CA PHE A 91 -5.89 -2.24 -6.79
C PHE A 91 -6.55 -1.80 -5.50
N SER A 92 -7.31 -0.71 -5.57
CA SER A 92 -8.17 -0.24 -4.48
C SER A 92 -9.60 -0.73 -4.66
N ASP A 93 -10.38 -0.77 -3.59
CA ASP A 93 -11.79 -1.12 -3.68
C ASP A 93 -12.55 -0.24 -4.67
N ARG A 94 -12.28 1.09 -4.69
CA ARG A 94 -12.88 2.00 -5.67
C ARG A 94 -12.59 1.57 -7.11
N LYS A 95 -11.33 1.25 -7.40
CA LYS A 95 -10.91 0.81 -8.74
C LYS A 95 -11.51 -0.54 -9.09
N PHE A 96 -11.58 -1.44 -8.11
CA PHE A 96 -12.18 -2.75 -8.26
C PHE A 96 -13.68 -2.64 -8.55
N ILE A 97 -14.43 -1.92 -7.72
CA ILE A 97 -15.86 -1.65 -7.87
C ILE A 97 -16.14 -1.00 -9.22
N HIS A 98 -15.37 0.02 -9.61
CA HIS A 98 -15.55 0.69 -10.89
C HIS A 98 -15.36 -0.30 -12.05
N THR A 99 -14.27 -1.07 -12.05
CA THR A 99 -13.98 -2.05 -13.11
C THR A 99 -15.04 -3.15 -13.17
N TYR A 100 -15.47 -3.66 -12.00
CA TYR A 100 -16.49 -4.69 -11.90
C TYR A 100 -17.86 -4.16 -12.37
N SER A 101 -18.20 -2.92 -11.99
CA SER A 101 -19.43 -2.24 -12.41
C SER A 101 -19.50 -2.07 -13.93
N GLU A 102 -18.42 -1.60 -14.56
CA GLU A 102 -18.35 -1.45 -16.02
C GLU A 102 -18.56 -2.78 -16.75
N ILE A 103 -17.99 -3.86 -16.22
CA ILE A 103 -18.04 -5.19 -16.83
C ILE A 103 -19.40 -5.83 -16.67
N LYS A 104 -19.99 -5.77 -15.46
CA LYS A 104 -21.32 -6.31 -15.19
C LYS A 104 -22.44 -5.42 -15.72
N LYS A 105 -22.14 -4.16 -16.08
CA LYS A 105 -23.12 -3.13 -16.45
C LYS A 105 -24.14 -2.90 -15.33
N ILE A 106 -23.70 -3.01 -14.09
CA ILE A 106 -24.47 -2.80 -12.87
C ILE A 106 -23.69 -1.77 -12.04
N GLN A 107 -24.38 -0.76 -11.51
CA GLN A 107 -23.74 0.20 -10.61
C GLN A 107 -23.74 -0.37 -9.19
N PHE A 108 -22.55 -0.52 -8.62
CA PHE A 108 -22.36 -0.88 -7.22
C PHE A 108 -21.92 0.34 -6.42
N ASN A 109 -22.50 0.52 -5.23
CA ASN A 109 -22.23 1.67 -4.35
C ASN A 109 -21.07 1.39 -3.38
N ASP A 110 -20.89 0.13 -2.98
CA ASP A 110 -19.87 -0.28 -2.03
C ASP A 110 -19.29 -1.67 -2.34
N PHE A 111 -18.22 -2.03 -1.62
CA PHE A 111 -17.55 -3.33 -1.79
C PHE A 111 -18.40 -4.50 -1.29
N GLY A 112 -19.29 -4.28 -0.31
CA GLY A 112 -20.19 -5.30 0.22
C GLY A 112 -21.22 -5.77 -0.80
N GLU A 113 -21.75 -4.87 -1.63
CA GLU A 113 -22.63 -5.23 -2.74
C GLU A 113 -21.90 -6.09 -3.79
N VAL A 114 -20.66 -5.70 -4.15
CA VAL A 114 -19.83 -6.49 -5.07
C VAL A 114 -19.49 -7.86 -4.48
N LYS A 115 -19.14 -7.90 -3.19
CA LYS A 115 -18.85 -9.15 -2.46
C LYS A 115 -20.03 -10.12 -2.52
N LYS A 116 -21.25 -9.64 -2.26
CA LYS A 116 -22.47 -10.47 -2.33
C LYS A 116 -22.71 -11.00 -3.74
N GLU A 117 -22.50 -10.18 -4.77
CA GLU A 117 -22.64 -10.66 -6.15
C GLU A 117 -21.65 -11.78 -6.45
N ILE A 118 -20.41 -11.66 -5.99
CA ILE A 118 -19.39 -12.70 -6.19
C ILE A 118 -19.68 -13.95 -5.37
N GLU A 119 -20.13 -13.82 -4.12
CA GLU A 119 -20.60 -14.95 -3.31
C GLU A 119 -21.70 -15.72 -4.06
N ASN A 120 -22.67 -15.01 -4.64
CA ASN A 120 -23.73 -15.63 -5.45
C ASN A 120 -23.20 -16.32 -6.72
N GLU A 121 -22.21 -15.75 -7.40
CA GLU A 121 -21.55 -16.40 -8.54
C GLU A 121 -20.81 -17.67 -8.14
N LEU A 122 -20.08 -17.63 -7.03
CA LEU A 122 -19.36 -18.79 -6.51
C LEU A 122 -20.32 -19.90 -6.08
N VAL A 123 -21.42 -19.59 -5.39
CA VAL A 123 -22.47 -20.59 -5.05
C VAL A 123 -23.00 -21.25 -6.32
N LYS A 124 -23.30 -20.47 -7.37
CA LYS A 124 -23.84 -21.00 -8.64
C LYS A 124 -22.85 -21.93 -9.35
N ILE A 125 -21.55 -21.59 -9.34
CA ILE A 125 -20.52 -22.35 -10.06
C ILE A 125 -20.07 -23.58 -9.27
N SER A 126 -19.89 -23.45 -7.96
CA SER A 126 -19.36 -24.51 -7.09
C SER A 126 -20.43 -25.48 -6.57
N GLY A 127 -21.70 -25.05 -6.52
CA GLY A 127 -22.77 -25.79 -5.86
C GLY A 127 -22.66 -25.85 -4.33
N LEU A 128 -21.70 -25.13 -3.73
CA LEU A 128 -21.51 -25.04 -2.28
C LEU A 128 -22.49 -24.07 -1.63
N GLU A 129 -22.80 -24.27 -0.35
CA GLU A 129 -23.52 -23.27 0.41
C GLU A 129 -22.62 -22.06 0.72
N CYS A 130 -23.22 -20.87 0.85
CA CYS A 130 -22.47 -19.63 1.11
C CYS A 130 -21.59 -19.72 2.39
N SER A 131 -22.03 -20.47 3.40
CA SER A 131 -21.26 -20.71 4.64
C SER A 131 -20.01 -21.56 4.45
N GLU A 132 -19.91 -22.29 3.34
CA GLU A 132 -18.78 -23.16 3.00
C GLU A 132 -17.76 -22.45 2.08
N ILE A 133 -18.10 -21.27 1.58
CA ILE A 133 -17.25 -20.49 0.67
C ILE A 133 -16.29 -19.61 1.48
N ASP A 134 -15.02 -20.02 1.51
CA ASP A 134 -13.93 -19.16 1.94
C ASP A 134 -13.51 -18.22 0.79
N ILE A 135 -14.15 -17.05 0.74
CA ILE A 135 -13.95 -16.00 -0.27
C ILE A 135 -12.47 -15.62 -0.43
N SER A 136 -11.67 -15.74 0.65
CA SER A 136 -10.25 -15.43 0.60
C SER A 136 -9.46 -16.32 -0.37
N ARG A 137 -9.95 -17.53 -0.62
CA ARG A 137 -9.35 -18.47 -1.60
C ARG A 137 -9.68 -18.11 -3.04
N TYR A 138 -10.72 -17.30 -3.26
CA TYR A 138 -11.22 -16.94 -4.57
C TYR A 138 -10.82 -15.52 -4.98
N TRP A 139 -9.83 -14.89 -4.32
CA TRP A 139 -9.39 -13.53 -4.66
C TRP A 139 -8.87 -13.37 -6.08
N SER A 140 -8.20 -14.39 -6.63
CA SER A 140 -7.81 -14.41 -8.04
C SER A 140 -9.02 -14.38 -8.97
N PHE A 141 -10.13 -15.04 -8.60
CA PHE A 141 -11.40 -15.03 -9.31
C PHE A 141 -12.15 -13.71 -9.16
N ILE A 142 -12.22 -13.18 -7.93
CA ILE A 142 -12.81 -11.87 -7.60
C ILE A 142 -12.14 -10.79 -8.44
N CYS A 143 -10.80 -10.74 -8.42
CA CYS A 143 -10.01 -9.73 -9.09
C CYS A 143 -9.81 -9.99 -10.59
N LYS A 144 -10.27 -11.13 -11.15
CA LYS A 144 -9.92 -11.58 -12.51
C LYS A 144 -10.15 -10.51 -13.58
N TYR A 145 -11.30 -9.84 -13.49
CA TYR A 145 -11.71 -8.79 -14.41
C TYR A 145 -10.82 -7.55 -14.33
N ALA A 146 -10.48 -7.14 -13.11
CA ALA A 146 -9.65 -5.98 -12.85
C ALA A 146 -8.18 -6.27 -13.24
N ILE A 147 -7.70 -7.49 -12.98
CA ILE A 147 -6.41 -8.01 -13.46
C ILE A 147 -6.34 -7.99 -14.99
N CYS A 148 -7.33 -8.56 -15.69
CA CYS A 148 -7.38 -8.56 -17.15
C CYS A 148 -7.36 -7.14 -17.74
N SER A 149 -8.06 -6.18 -17.09
CA SER A 149 -8.04 -4.77 -17.50
C SER A 149 -6.65 -4.15 -17.39
N GLU A 150 -5.91 -4.42 -16.31
CA GLU A 150 -4.52 -3.96 -16.17
C GLU A 150 -3.57 -4.64 -17.15
N MET A 151 -3.69 -5.95 -17.30
CA MET A 151 -2.86 -6.72 -18.23
C MET A 151 -3.06 -6.28 -19.70
N LYS A 152 -4.25 -5.76 -20.04
CA LYS A 152 -4.52 -5.13 -21.35
C LYS A 152 -3.63 -3.91 -21.60
N LYS A 153 -3.27 -3.14 -20.57
CA LYS A 153 -2.35 -1.99 -20.69
C LYS A 153 -0.92 -2.43 -21.06
N TRP A 154 -0.55 -3.67 -20.74
CA TRP A 154 0.71 -4.28 -21.18
C TRP A 154 0.67 -4.81 -22.62
N GLY A 155 -0.41 -4.50 -23.35
CA GLY A 155 -0.51 -4.70 -24.80
C GLY A 155 -1.03 -6.07 -25.22
N ARG A 156 -1.51 -6.90 -24.28
CA ARG A 156 -2.02 -8.23 -24.59
C ARG A 156 -3.51 -8.30 -24.27
N ASP A 157 -4.33 -8.62 -25.28
CA ASP A 157 -5.78 -8.74 -25.12
C ASP A 157 -6.12 -10.10 -24.51
N PHE A 158 -6.18 -10.12 -23.18
CA PHE A 158 -6.45 -11.31 -22.40
C PHE A 158 -7.96 -11.61 -22.26
N LYS A 159 -8.83 -10.99 -23.07
CA LYS A 159 -10.29 -11.27 -23.05
C LYS A 159 -10.65 -12.75 -23.21
N ASN A 160 -9.81 -13.54 -23.89
CA ASN A 160 -10.02 -14.97 -24.07
C ASN A 160 -9.62 -15.82 -22.84
N LEU A 161 -9.10 -15.21 -21.77
CA LEU A 161 -8.62 -15.89 -20.56
C LEU A 161 -9.70 -16.11 -19.49
N ILE A 162 -10.94 -15.71 -19.73
CA ILE A 162 -12.06 -16.10 -18.85
C ILE A 162 -12.64 -17.38 -19.43
N GLN A 163 -11.93 -18.51 -19.24
CA GLN A 163 -12.51 -19.82 -19.45
C GLN A 163 -13.15 -20.24 -18.13
N GLU A 164 -14.48 -20.16 -18.08
CA GLU A 164 -15.26 -20.74 -16.99
C GLU A 164 -15.33 -22.25 -17.28
N THR A 165 -14.51 -23.04 -16.61
CA THR A 165 -14.64 -24.50 -16.67
C THR A 165 -15.74 -24.94 -15.70
N GLU A 166 -16.63 -25.81 -16.17
CA GLU A 166 -17.89 -26.18 -15.49
C GLU A 166 -17.71 -27.11 -14.28
N SER A 167 -16.51 -27.43 -13.79
CA SER A 167 -16.39 -28.59 -12.89
C SER A 167 -15.46 -28.57 -11.70
N ASP A 168 -14.70 -27.51 -11.39
CA ASP A 168 -13.99 -27.46 -10.11
C ASP A 168 -13.63 -26.03 -9.71
N CYS A 169 -13.87 -25.71 -8.43
CA CYS A 169 -13.66 -24.39 -7.84
C CYS A 169 -12.21 -23.89 -7.96
N ASP A 170 -11.26 -24.82 -8.12
CA ASP A 170 -9.83 -24.56 -8.20
C ASP A 170 -9.38 -24.08 -9.60
N ASN A 171 -10.20 -24.26 -10.65
CA ASN A 171 -9.83 -23.98 -12.06
C ASN A 171 -10.65 -22.87 -12.73
N ILE A 172 -11.30 -22.00 -11.94
CA ILE A 172 -12.23 -20.97 -12.50
C ILE A 172 -11.47 -19.80 -13.15
N VAL A 173 -10.14 -19.75 -13.06
CA VAL A 173 -9.32 -18.61 -13.50
C VAL A 173 -8.15 -19.11 -14.32
N ASN A 174 -7.93 -18.51 -15.48
CA ASN A 174 -6.78 -18.83 -16.33
C ASN A 174 -5.44 -18.69 -15.59
N ASP A 175 -4.50 -19.58 -15.89
CA ASP A 175 -3.18 -19.66 -15.24
C ASP A 175 -2.42 -18.34 -15.26
N LYS A 176 -2.54 -17.51 -16.30
CA LYS A 176 -1.86 -16.20 -16.35
C LYS A 176 -2.48 -15.18 -15.40
N VAL A 177 -3.80 -15.22 -15.21
CA VAL A 177 -4.48 -14.37 -14.22
C VAL A 177 -4.14 -14.84 -12.80
N TYR A 178 -4.07 -16.16 -12.59
CA TYR A 178 -3.61 -16.75 -11.33
C TYR A 178 -2.15 -16.38 -11.02
N GLN A 179 -1.24 -16.54 -12.00
CA GLN A 179 0.16 -16.14 -11.90
C GLN A 179 0.28 -14.64 -11.59
N TYR A 180 -0.48 -13.78 -12.29
CA TYR A 180 -0.51 -12.34 -12.00
C TYR A 180 -0.90 -12.09 -10.54
N TYR A 181 -1.99 -12.71 -10.07
CA TYR A 181 -2.45 -12.56 -8.70
C TYR A 181 -1.35 -12.92 -7.72
N HIS A 182 -0.68 -14.07 -7.88
CA HIS A 182 0.40 -14.48 -6.97
C HIS A 182 1.65 -13.60 -7.05
N TYR A 183 1.94 -13.01 -8.21
CA TYR A 183 3.04 -12.07 -8.33
C TYR A 183 2.74 -10.69 -7.74
N LEU A 184 1.49 -10.25 -7.66
CA LEU A 184 1.16 -8.86 -7.37
C LEU A 184 0.15 -8.64 -6.23
N SER A 185 -0.44 -9.69 -5.66
CA SER A 185 -1.48 -9.58 -4.63
C SER A 185 -1.03 -8.79 -3.39
N PHE A 186 0.24 -8.89 -3.02
CA PHE A 186 0.81 -8.14 -1.89
C PHE A 186 0.84 -6.62 -2.13
N PHE A 187 0.64 -6.16 -3.36
CA PHE A 187 0.48 -4.74 -3.68
C PHE A 187 -0.98 -4.27 -3.71
N PHE A 188 -1.95 -5.16 -3.53
CA PHE A 188 -3.36 -4.80 -3.57
C PHE A 188 -3.80 -4.16 -2.25
N CYS A 189 -4.62 -3.11 -2.34
CA CYS A 189 -5.05 -2.29 -1.21
C CYS A 189 -6.58 -2.28 -1.15
N TYR A 190 -7.17 -3.39 -0.71
CA TYR A 190 -8.63 -3.57 -0.66
C TYR A 190 -9.13 -3.74 0.78
N SER A 191 -10.40 -3.48 1.04
CA SER A 191 -10.99 -3.41 2.39
C SER A 191 -10.89 -4.72 3.17
N CYS A 192 -10.72 -5.83 2.48
CA CYS A 192 -10.58 -7.17 3.06
C CYS A 192 -9.12 -7.63 3.21
N GLY A 193 -8.14 -6.82 2.81
CA GLY A 193 -6.71 -7.17 2.85
C GLY A 193 -5.82 -5.93 2.88
N LEU A 194 -5.11 -5.73 3.99
CA LEU A 194 -4.34 -4.51 4.24
C LEU A 194 -2.94 -4.49 3.60
N GLU A 195 -2.48 -5.61 3.03
CA GLU A 195 -1.04 -5.82 2.76
C GLU A 195 -0.41 -4.82 1.79
N GLY A 196 -1.18 -4.24 0.88
CA GLY A 196 -0.68 -3.29 -0.12
C GLY A 196 -0.68 -1.82 0.32
N ALA A 197 -1.32 -1.47 1.43
CA ALA A 197 -1.53 -0.08 1.81
C ALA A 197 -0.21 0.64 2.10
N ARG A 198 0.75 -0.04 2.77
CA ARG A 198 2.08 0.54 3.07
C ARG A 198 2.85 0.94 1.82
N TYR A 199 2.79 0.12 0.77
CA TYR A 199 3.49 0.42 -0.49
C TYR A 199 2.81 1.57 -1.23
N ASN A 200 1.47 1.61 -1.21
CA ASN A 200 0.70 2.69 -1.81
C ASN A 200 0.98 4.05 -1.14
N ILE A 201 1.15 4.07 0.18
CA ILE A 201 1.51 5.28 0.93
C ILE A 201 2.83 5.86 0.40
N TYR A 202 3.91 5.08 0.38
CA TYR A 202 5.21 5.61 -0.03
C TYR A 202 5.32 5.88 -1.54
N PHE A 203 4.59 5.13 -2.37
CA PHE A 203 4.50 5.45 -3.80
C PHE A 203 3.73 6.76 -4.06
N SER A 204 2.61 6.97 -3.36
CA SER A 204 1.83 8.21 -3.44
C SER A 204 2.64 9.40 -2.93
N LEU A 205 3.41 9.21 -1.85
CA LEU A 205 4.36 10.19 -1.36
C LEU A 205 5.42 10.53 -2.42
N ASN A 206 6.04 9.54 -3.06
CA ASN A 206 6.99 9.78 -4.15
C ASN A 206 6.39 10.57 -5.32
N ASN A 207 5.13 10.29 -5.69
CA ASN A 207 4.46 11.06 -6.75
C ASN A 207 4.16 12.50 -6.32
N TYR A 208 3.79 12.71 -5.06
CA TYR A 208 3.65 14.05 -4.48
C TYR A 208 4.99 14.84 -4.57
N LEU A 209 6.13 14.20 -4.28
CA LEU A 209 7.46 14.83 -4.42
C LEU A 209 7.76 15.33 -5.83
N LYS A 210 7.35 14.58 -6.86
CA LYS A 210 7.63 14.91 -8.27
C LYS A 210 6.98 16.21 -8.74
N HIS A 211 5.96 16.70 -8.04
CA HIS A 211 5.32 17.99 -8.34
C HIS A 211 6.10 19.19 -7.77
N ASN A 212 7.37 18.99 -7.38
CA ASN A 212 8.24 19.98 -6.73
C ASN A 212 7.68 20.55 -5.42
N THR A 213 6.68 19.89 -4.84
CA THR A 213 6.32 20.08 -3.43
C THR A 213 7.26 19.26 -2.60
N VAL A 214 8.23 19.90 -1.96
CA VAL A 214 9.11 19.26 -0.99
C VAL A 214 8.34 19.14 0.33
N PRO A 215 7.85 17.96 0.75
CA PRO A 215 7.43 17.74 2.11
C PRO A 215 8.67 17.92 2.97
N ASN A 216 8.55 18.73 4.00
CA ASN A 216 9.63 18.89 4.94
C ASN A 216 9.71 17.60 5.76
N ILE A 217 10.87 16.94 5.77
CA ILE A 217 11.13 15.96 6.82
C ILE A 217 11.35 16.75 8.10
N LEU A 218 10.41 16.62 9.02
CA LEU A 218 10.42 17.31 10.30
C LEU A 218 10.90 16.35 11.39
N PRO A 219 11.94 16.72 12.16
CA PRO A 219 12.22 16.02 13.39
C PRO A 219 11.14 16.41 14.40
N LYS A 220 10.56 15.42 15.07
CA LYS A 220 9.63 15.63 16.16
C LYS A 220 10.14 14.93 17.41
N VAL A 221 10.48 15.74 18.41
CA VAL A 221 10.89 15.24 19.72
C VAL A 221 9.64 15.00 20.54
N LEU A 222 9.33 13.74 20.82
CA LEU A 222 8.27 13.35 21.75
C LEU A 222 8.91 12.99 23.09
N THR A 223 8.38 13.56 24.16
CA THR A 223 8.81 13.25 25.53
C THR A 223 7.75 12.35 26.14
N PHE A 224 8.17 11.15 26.52
CA PHE A 224 7.43 10.23 27.36
C PHE A 224 8.08 10.24 28.75
N ASP A 225 7.35 9.86 29.79
CA ASP A 225 7.70 10.11 31.21
C ASP A 225 9.20 10.01 31.56
N GLU A 226 9.89 8.96 31.08
CA GLU A 226 11.33 8.74 31.32
C GLU A 226 12.20 8.76 30.04
N GLU A 227 11.63 8.98 28.86
CA GLU A 227 12.35 8.89 27.59
C GLU A 227 12.01 10.02 26.61
N ARG A 228 13.04 10.55 25.94
CA ARG A 228 12.86 11.42 24.78
C ARG A 228 13.14 10.62 23.52
N ARG A 229 12.17 10.60 22.62
CA ARG A 229 12.30 9.95 21.31
C ARG A 229 12.23 11.00 20.23
N ILE A 230 13.12 10.88 19.24
CA ILE A 230 13.13 11.76 18.07
C ILE A 230 12.66 10.94 16.88
N TYR A 231 11.58 11.41 16.26
CA TYR A 231 11.00 10.81 15.07
C TYR A 231 11.23 11.72 13.87
N SER A 232 11.37 11.13 12.69
CA SER A 232 11.45 11.88 11.43
C SER A 232 10.20 11.62 10.62
N TYR A 233 9.50 12.68 10.22
CA TYR A 233 8.24 12.56 9.49
C TYR A 233 8.26 13.37 8.21
N PHE A 234 7.74 12.82 7.11
CA PHE A 234 7.31 13.61 5.97
C PHE A 234 6.02 14.36 6.32
N GLU A 235 6.03 15.69 6.21
CA GLU A 235 4.83 16.51 6.39
C GLU A 235 4.12 16.81 5.06
N ILE A 236 2.82 16.54 5.01
CA ILE A 236 1.93 17.03 3.95
C ILE A 236 0.86 17.92 4.58
N LYS A 237 0.81 19.19 4.18
CA LYS A 237 -0.20 20.15 4.66
C LYS A 237 -1.49 20.05 3.85
N ASN A 238 -2.63 20.33 4.48
CA ASN A 238 -3.95 20.28 3.85
C ASN A 238 -4.01 21.20 2.61
N ASP A 239 -3.33 22.35 2.67
CA ASP A 239 -3.25 23.31 1.57
C ASP A 239 -2.64 22.70 0.30
N TYR A 240 -1.82 21.65 0.42
CA TYR A 240 -1.19 20.95 -0.71
C TYR A 240 -1.96 19.70 -1.17
N SER A 241 -3.19 19.49 -0.68
CA SER A 241 -4.03 18.34 -1.03
C SER A 241 -4.29 18.18 -2.54
N TYR A 242 -4.23 19.26 -3.32
CA TYR A 242 -4.42 19.25 -4.76
C TYR A 242 -3.26 18.59 -5.54
N PHE A 243 -2.09 18.47 -4.92
CA PHE A 243 -0.96 17.73 -5.49
C PHE A 243 -1.02 16.22 -5.22
N LEU A 244 -1.91 15.78 -4.33
CA LEU A 244 -2.19 14.37 -4.14
C LEU A 244 -3.23 13.88 -5.15
N ARG A 245 -2.93 12.73 -5.76
CA ARG A 245 -3.93 11.95 -6.49
C ARG A 245 -5.00 11.44 -5.53
N ASP A 246 -6.19 11.18 -6.05
CA ASP A 246 -7.25 10.55 -5.26
C ASP A 246 -6.80 9.17 -4.79
N GLY A 247 -7.04 8.88 -3.50
CA GLY A 247 -6.56 7.66 -2.85
C GLY A 247 -6.28 7.86 -1.37
N LEU A 248 -5.69 6.83 -0.76
CA LEU A 248 -5.54 6.70 0.69
C LEU A 248 -4.93 7.93 1.37
N LEU A 249 -3.80 8.45 0.86
CA LEU A 249 -3.14 9.61 1.49
C LEU A 249 -3.99 10.88 1.44
N LYS A 250 -4.69 11.12 0.33
CA LYS A 250 -5.56 12.30 0.18
C LYS A 250 -6.78 12.19 1.08
N ASP A 251 -7.36 10.99 1.17
CA ASP A 251 -8.50 10.71 2.03
C ASP A 251 -8.14 10.93 3.52
N ILE A 252 -6.95 10.50 3.96
CA ILE A 252 -6.46 10.75 5.33
C ILE A 252 -6.18 12.25 5.55
N LEU A 253 -5.54 12.92 4.59
CA LEU A 253 -5.20 14.34 4.70
C LEU A 253 -6.46 15.20 4.87
N LEU A 254 -7.48 14.93 4.06
CA LEU A 254 -8.74 15.68 4.03
C LEU A 254 -9.74 15.26 5.10
N CYS A 255 -9.49 14.15 5.83
CA CYS A 255 -10.33 13.78 6.95
C CYS A 255 -10.30 14.87 8.04
N ASP A 256 -11.50 15.24 8.50
CA ASP A 256 -11.65 16.12 9.64
C ASP A 256 -10.98 15.52 10.89
N PHE A 257 -10.32 16.38 11.66
CA PHE A 257 -9.53 15.98 12.82
C PHE A 257 -10.40 15.38 13.93
N GLU A 258 -11.54 16.02 14.26
CA GLU A 258 -12.43 15.54 15.33
C GLU A 258 -13.16 14.27 14.91
N LYS A 259 -13.51 14.17 13.62
CA LYS A 259 -14.03 12.92 13.04
C LYS A 259 -13.02 11.78 13.20
N LEU A 260 -11.76 11.98 12.80
CA LEU A 260 -10.73 10.96 12.95
C LEU A 260 -10.48 10.59 14.42
N LYS A 261 -10.43 11.59 15.31
CA LYS A 261 -10.29 11.37 16.75
C LYS A 261 -11.39 10.46 17.28
N THR A 262 -12.65 10.75 16.93
CA THR A 262 -13.81 9.92 17.34
C THR A 262 -13.67 8.47 16.85
N THR A 263 -13.20 8.26 15.62
CA THR A 263 -12.93 6.91 15.09
C THR A 263 -11.80 6.21 15.85
N LEU A 264 -10.73 6.92 16.22
CA LEU A 264 -9.64 6.34 16.99
C LEU A 264 -10.06 6.04 18.44
N ASP A 265 -10.85 6.93 19.06
CA ASP A 265 -11.45 6.73 20.38
C ASP A 265 -12.26 5.44 20.41
N SER A 266 -13.15 5.22 19.43
CA SER A 266 -13.93 3.98 19.36
C SER A 266 -13.03 2.75 19.21
N LYS A 267 -12.06 2.77 18.29
CA LYS A 267 -11.12 1.65 18.09
C LYS A 267 -10.24 1.36 19.31
N SER A 268 -9.86 2.37 20.08
CA SER A 268 -9.10 2.20 21.31
C SER A 268 -9.89 1.44 22.39
N LEU A 269 -11.22 1.56 22.37
CA LEU A 269 -12.15 0.90 23.30
C LEU A 269 -12.54 -0.51 22.84
N TYR A 270 -12.67 -0.74 21.52
CA TYR A 270 -13.07 -2.04 20.93
C TYR A 270 -12.12 -3.20 21.25
N LYS A 271 -10.81 -2.97 21.42
CA LYS A 271 -9.90 -4.06 21.85
C LYS A 271 -9.96 -4.37 23.36
N LYS A 272 -10.65 -3.54 24.16
CA LYS A 272 -10.82 -3.74 25.61
C LYS A 272 -12.14 -4.42 25.98
N ARG A 273 -13.10 -4.53 25.06
CA ARG A 273 -14.39 -5.19 25.29
C ARG A 273 -14.77 -5.96 24.02
N GLU A 274 -15.09 -7.24 24.17
CA GLU A 274 -15.78 -8.03 23.14
C GLU A 274 -17.19 -7.44 22.92
N ILE A 275 -17.27 -6.31 22.21
CA ILE A 275 -18.54 -5.72 21.80
C ILE A 275 -18.77 -6.14 20.36
N GLU A 276 -19.84 -6.90 20.17
CA GLU A 276 -20.37 -7.29 18.87
C GLU A 276 -20.64 -6.04 18.01
N HIS A 277 -20.37 -6.19 16.72
CA HIS A 277 -20.53 -5.19 15.68
C HIS A 277 -21.92 -4.52 15.72
N GLU A 278 -22.02 -3.36 16.35
CA GLU A 278 -23.13 -2.44 16.13
C GLU A 278 -22.61 -1.13 15.53
N GLU A 279 -22.90 -1.00 14.23
CA GLU A 279 -23.21 0.25 13.53
C GLU A 279 -22.26 1.43 13.74
N VAL A 280 -21.01 1.28 13.34
CA VAL A 280 -20.35 2.42 12.69
C VAL A 280 -20.76 2.31 11.23
N TYR A 281 -21.50 3.32 10.71
CA TYR A 281 -21.74 3.51 9.28
C TYR A 281 -20.40 3.71 8.57
N GLU A 282 -19.67 2.62 8.40
CA GLU A 282 -18.40 2.55 7.71
C GLU A 282 -18.77 2.31 6.26
N ASP A 283 -18.69 3.38 5.45
CA ASP A 283 -18.35 3.20 4.05
C ASP A 283 -17.20 2.15 4.01
N PRO A 284 -17.43 0.94 3.45
CA PRO A 284 -16.42 -0.12 3.44
C PRO A 284 -15.13 0.32 2.75
N LEU A 285 -15.21 1.36 1.92
CA LEU A 285 -14.13 2.01 1.19
C LEU A 285 -13.39 3.07 2.01
N SER A 286 -13.84 3.32 3.24
CA SER A 286 -13.24 4.32 4.10
C SER A 286 -11.95 3.79 4.70
N PHE A 287 -10.90 4.61 4.62
CA PHE A 287 -9.63 4.35 5.28
C PHE A 287 -9.79 4.13 6.81
N HIS A 288 -10.91 4.54 7.40
CA HIS A 288 -11.26 4.25 8.79
C HIS A 288 -11.18 2.76 9.13
N ASN A 289 -11.41 1.85 8.18
CA ASN A 289 -11.30 0.41 8.42
C ASN A 289 -9.84 -0.05 8.46
N LEU A 290 -8.95 0.68 7.79
CA LEU A 290 -7.53 0.38 7.66
C LEU A 290 -6.69 0.93 8.82
N ILE A 291 -7.22 1.88 9.62
CA ILE A 291 -6.47 2.46 10.74
C ILE A 291 -6.46 1.53 11.96
N SER A 292 -5.33 1.51 12.65
CA SER A 292 -5.13 0.82 13.92
C SER A 292 -4.49 1.75 14.96
N VAL A 293 -4.74 1.45 16.23
CA VAL A 293 -4.31 2.26 17.38
C VAL A 293 -3.33 1.46 18.23
N ASP A 294 -2.27 2.12 18.71
CA ASP A 294 -1.46 1.60 19.80
C ASP A 294 -2.19 1.79 21.13
N VAL A 295 -2.89 0.73 21.56
CA VAL A 295 -3.67 0.73 22.80
C VAL A 295 -2.83 0.88 24.07
N LYS A 296 -1.52 0.64 23.99
CA LYS A 296 -0.61 0.74 25.14
C LYS A 296 -0.18 2.18 25.37
N ASN A 297 0.20 2.88 24.30
CA ASN A 297 0.74 4.24 24.37
C ASN A 297 -0.34 5.32 24.12
N GLY A 298 -1.53 4.93 23.66
CA GLY A 298 -2.62 5.83 23.33
C GLY A 298 -2.50 6.44 21.92
N HIS A 299 -3.56 7.13 21.49
CA HIS A 299 -3.67 7.71 20.14
C HIS A 299 -3.83 9.23 20.14
N PHE A 300 -3.90 9.89 21.29
CA PHE A 300 -4.14 11.34 21.36
C PHE A 300 -3.21 12.01 22.37
N ASN A 301 -2.53 13.07 21.93
CA ASN A 301 -1.80 14.00 22.78
C ASN A 301 -2.55 15.34 22.77
N GLU A 302 -3.18 15.65 23.91
CA GLU A 302 -3.96 16.88 24.12
C GLU A 302 -3.12 18.15 24.03
N SER A 303 -1.93 18.13 24.62
CA SER A 303 -1.04 19.31 24.71
C SER A 303 -0.61 19.80 23.33
N ASP A 304 -0.31 18.86 22.43
CA ASP A 304 0.19 19.18 21.09
C ASP A 304 -0.87 19.07 19.99
N GLY A 305 -2.09 18.63 20.33
CA GLY A 305 -3.19 18.44 19.37
C GLY A 305 -2.86 17.41 18.28
N LEU A 306 -2.32 16.25 18.67
CA LEU A 306 -1.81 15.22 17.76
C LEU A 306 -2.58 13.92 17.90
N LEU A 307 -2.98 13.34 16.76
CA LEU A 307 -3.55 12.00 16.70
C LEU A 307 -2.54 11.03 16.12
N PHE A 308 -2.25 9.94 16.82
CA PHE A 308 -1.32 8.89 16.41
C PHE A 308 -2.09 7.64 15.99
N PHE A 309 -1.74 7.07 14.84
CA PHE A 309 -2.36 5.85 14.32
C PHE A 309 -1.44 5.14 13.33
N PHE A 310 -1.78 3.92 12.98
CA PHE A 310 -1.04 3.11 12.02
C PHE A 310 -1.94 2.63 10.89
N ILE A 311 -1.40 2.56 9.68
CA ILE A 311 -2.03 1.89 8.54
C ILE A 311 -1.02 0.90 7.97
N ASP A 312 -1.36 -0.39 8.01
CA ASP A 312 -0.49 -1.47 7.50
C ASP A 312 0.96 -1.38 8.01
N GLY A 313 1.12 -1.06 9.31
CA GLY A 313 2.42 -0.91 9.97
C GLY A 313 3.16 0.41 9.70
N VAL A 314 2.60 1.31 8.90
CA VAL A 314 3.12 2.67 8.69
C VAL A 314 2.57 3.59 9.78
N SER A 315 3.47 4.29 10.48
CA SER A 315 3.10 5.25 11.52
C SER A 315 2.69 6.61 10.94
N PHE A 316 1.56 7.12 11.42
CA PHE A 316 1.01 8.42 11.05
C PHE A 316 0.78 9.29 12.28
N VAL A 317 0.92 10.59 12.08
CA VAL A 317 0.37 11.61 12.98
C VAL A 317 -0.53 12.56 12.21
N LYS A 318 -1.76 12.78 12.66
CA LYS A 318 -2.65 13.82 12.11
C LYS A 318 -2.60 15.04 13.02
N THR A 319 -2.48 16.21 12.39
CA THR A 319 -2.75 17.51 13.00
C THR A 319 -4.00 18.11 12.35
N LYS A 320 -4.50 19.23 12.89
CA LYS A 320 -5.61 19.97 12.26
C LYS A 320 -5.31 20.40 10.82
N THR A 321 -4.04 20.61 10.49
CA THR A 321 -3.62 21.22 9.21
C THR A 321 -2.72 20.34 8.35
N SER A 322 -2.28 19.18 8.83
CA SER A 322 -1.33 18.31 8.11
C SER A 322 -1.44 16.84 8.53
N ILE A 323 -0.83 15.97 7.72
CA ILE A 323 -0.44 14.62 8.11
C ILE A 323 1.08 14.52 8.15
N LEU A 324 1.57 13.72 9.08
CA LEU A 324 2.96 13.38 9.27
C LEU A 324 3.09 11.87 9.06
N ILE A 325 3.96 11.45 8.14
CA ILE A 325 4.16 10.04 7.75
C ILE A 325 5.57 9.66 8.12
N ASP A 326 5.77 8.55 8.86
CA ASP A 326 7.10 8.18 9.33
C ASP A 326 8.08 8.01 8.16
N ALA A 327 9.16 8.79 8.22
CA ALA A 327 10.16 8.89 7.18
C ALA A 327 11.34 7.93 7.41
N HIS A 328 11.37 7.22 8.54
CA HIS A 328 12.52 6.42 8.94
C HIS A 328 12.19 4.94 9.09
N TYR A 329 11.67 4.53 10.23
CA TYR A 329 11.47 3.13 10.56
C TYR A 329 10.43 2.46 9.65
N SER A 330 9.27 3.08 9.47
CA SER A 330 8.21 2.55 8.61
C SER A 330 8.64 2.52 7.14
N LEU A 331 9.42 3.51 6.68
CA LEU A 331 9.96 3.53 5.31
C LEU A 331 10.98 2.41 5.10
N ASN A 332 11.92 2.26 6.04
CA ASN A 332 12.94 1.20 5.99
C ASN A 332 12.27 -0.17 5.99
N LYS A 333 11.34 -0.39 6.92
CA LYS A 333 10.59 -1.66 7.03
C LYS A 333 9.80 -1.94 5.76
N THR A 334 9.04 -0.98 5.25
CA THR A 334 8.24 -1.15 4.03
C THR A 334 9.11 -1.47 2.82
N THR A 335 10.29 -0.86 2.72
CA THR A 335 11.22 -1.13 1.61
C THR A 335 11.88 -2.49 1.71
N ASN A 336 12.24 -2.94 2.91
CA ASN A 336 12.77 -4.29 3.10
C ASN A 336 11.69 -5.35 2.82
N ASP A 337 10.47 -5.13 3.34
CA ASP A 337 9.33 -6.02 3.12
C ASP A 337 9.00 -6.15 1.63
N VAL A 338 8.99 -5.05 0.86
CA VAL A 338 8.71 -5.12 -0.58
C VAL A 338 9.76 -5.95 -1.30
N PHE A 339 11.02 -5.81 -0.89
CA PHE A 339 12.11 -6.56 -1.48
C PHE A 339 11.98 -8.07 -1.18
N ASP A 340 11.74 -8.44 0.07
CA ASP A 340 11.60 -9.84 0.47
C ASP A 340 10.41 -10.50 -0.24
N ARG A 341 9.31 -9.76 -0.44
CA ARG A 341 8.15 -10.20 -1.22
C ARG A 341 8.50 -10.37 -2.70
N ILE A 342 9.16 -9.39 -3.32
CA ILE A 342 9.65 -9.47 -4.70
C ILE A 342 10.55 -10.69 -4.89
N GLU A 343 11.54 -10.90 -4.02
CA GLU A 343 12.46 -12.03 -4.13
C GLU A 343 11.72 -13.37 -3.96
N SER A 344 10.77 -13.44 -3.04
CA SER A 344 9.93 -14.64 -2.85
C SER A 344 9.10 -14.93 -4.10
N CYS A 345 8.46 -13.91 -4.68
CA CYS A 345 7.68 -14.03 -5.90
C CYS A 345 8.56 -14.43 -7.10
N MET A 346 9.77 -13.88 -7.22
CA MET A 346 10.71 -14.23 -8.29
C MET A 346 11.19 -15.68 -8.23
N LYS A 347 11.11 -16.32 -7.05
CA LYS A 347 11.43 -17.74 -6.84
C LYS A 347 10.24 -18.68 -7.07
N LEU A 348 9.02 -18.15 -7.21
CA LEU A 348 7.84 -18.98 -7.49
C LEU A 348 8.00 -19.68 -8.84
N LYS A 349 7.85 -21.00 -8.82
CA LYS A 349 7.77 -21.83 -10.02
C LYS A 349 6.31 -22.14 -10.27
N PHE A 350 5.80 -21.71 -11.42
CA PHE A 350 4.52 -22.19 -11.93
C PHE A 350 4.83 -23.32 -12.92
N HIS A 351 4.05 -24.40 -12.88
CA HIS A 351 4.13 -25.47 -13.87
C HIS A 351 3.74 -24.86 -15.21
N ASP A 352 4.71 -24.59 -16.08
CA ASP A 352 4.58 -24.22 -17.51
C ASP A 352 5.91 -23.71 -18.14
N ASP A 353 7.04 -23.71 -17.41
CA ASP A 353 8.36 -23.39 -18.00
C ASP A 353 8.98 -24.59 -18.79
N GLU A 354 8.19 -25.62 -19.14
CA GLU A 354 8.59 -26.70 -20.07
C GLU A 354 7.88 -26.52 -21.41
N ASP A 355 8.43 -25.64 -22.25
CA ASP A 355 8.31 -25.71 -23.72
C ASP A 355 9.67 -25.41 -24.36
#